data_AF-A0A709K4T2-F1
#
_entry.id   AF-A0A709K4T2-F1
#
_cell.length_a   1.000
_cell.length_b   1.000
_cell.length_c   1.000
_cell.angle_alpha   90.00
_cell.angle_beta   90.00
_cell.angle_gamma   90.00
#
_symmetry.space_group_name_H-M   'P 1'
#
loop_
_entity.id
_entity.type
_entity.pdbx_description
1 polymer ?
#
loop_
_entity_poly.entity_id
_entity_poly.type
_entity_poly.pdbx_seq_one_letter_code
_entity_poly.pdbx_strand_id
1 'polypeptide(L)'
;LSALNSAWLNESATLFRRKYYENGAHAGYIMYVTDAVQDRNDIEMLRENMVKSKGRNNFKNLFLYAPQGKADGIKIIPLSEVATKDDFFNIKKASAADLLDAHRIPFQLMGGKPENVGSLGDIEKVAKVFVRNELIPLQDRIREINGWLGQEVIRFKNYSLDTDNG
;
A
#
# COMPACT_ATOMS: atom_id res chain seq x y z
N LEU A 1 -13.04 -5.05 10.93
CA LEU A 1 -13.18 -3.90 10.00
C LEU A 1 -11.88 -3.11 9.79
N SER A 2 -11.06 -2.84 10.83
CA SER A 2 -9.81 -2.05 10.67
C SER A 2 -8.84 -2.61 9.63
N ALA A 3 -8.65 -3.93 9.59
CA ALA A 3 -7.72 -4.58 8.66
C ALA A 3 -8.02 -4.33 7.17
N LEU A 4 -9.30 -4.15 6.79
CA LEU A 4 -9.67 -3.86 5.40
C LEU A 4 -9.23 -2.44 5.00
N ASN A 5 -9.41 -1.47 5.90
CA ASN A 5 -8.92 -0.12 5.68
C ASN A 5 -7.39 -0.09 5.61
N SER A 6 -6.71 -0.86 6.47
CA SER A 6 -5.26 -1.02 6.41
C SER A 6 -4.81 -1.69 5.10
N ALA A 7 -5.55 -2.69 4.59
CA ALA A 7 -5.28 -3.31 3.28
C ALA A 7 -5.37 -2.30 2.13
N TRP A 8 -6.47 -1.54 2.06
CA TRP A 8 -6.67 -0.54 1.01
C TRP A 8 -5.66 0.61 1.09
N LEU A 9 -5.28 1.02 2.30
CA LEU A 9 -4.27 2.04 2.51
C LEU A 9 -2.89 1.55 2.05
N ASN A 10 -2.57 0.29 2.36
CA ASN A 10 -1.33 -0.37 1.94
C ASN A 10 -1.23 -0.50 0.41
N GLU A 11 -2.33 -0.92 -0.23
CA GLU A 11 -2.46 -0.98 -1.69
C GLU A 11 -2.29 0.42 -2.31
N SER A 12 -3.01 1.41 -1.79
CA SER A 12 -2.96 2.79 -2.27
C SER A 12 -1.54 3.38 -2.18
N ALA A 13 -0.84 3.14 -1.06
CA ALA A 13 0.55 3.58 -0.88
C ALA A 13 1.50 2.89 -1.87
N THR A 14 1.28 1.61 -2.18
CA THR A 14 2.07 0.86 -3.15
C THR A 14 1.87 1.39 -4.57
N LEU A 15 0.61 1.58 -4.96
CA LEU A 15 0.25 2.15 -6.26
C LEU A 15 0.80 3.56 -6.41
N PHE A 16 0.73 4.37 -5.37
CA PHE A 16 1.30 5.71 -5.35
C PHE A 16 2.82 5.68 -5.61
N ARG A 17 3.57 4.85 -4.87
CA ARG A 17 5.03 4.73 -5.05
C ARG A 17 5.42 4.24 -6.45
N ARG A 18 4.66 3.29 -7.00
CA ARG A 18 4.88 2.80 -8.37
C ARG A 18 4.65 3.92 -9.39
N LYS A 19 3.53 4.64 -9.29
CA LYS A 19 3.24 5.81 -10.13
C LYS A 19 4.30 6.89 -9.94
N TYR A 20 4.76 7.13 -8.72
CA TYR A 20 5.81 8.11 -8.44
C TYR A 20 7.11 7.74 -9.16
N TYR A 21 7.50 6.45 -9.14
CA TYR A 21 8.69 5.96 -9.84
C TYR A 21 8.55 5.98 -11.37
N GLU A 22 7.46 5.46 -11.92
CA GLU A 22 7.23 5.38 -13.37
C GLU A 22 7.15 6.76 -14.04
N ASN A 23 6.70 7.79 -13.31
CA ASN A 23 6.42 9.09 -13.92
C ASN A 23 7.57 10.10 -13.87
N GLY A 24 8.57 9.93 -13.00
CA GLY A 24 9.69 10.88 -12.85
C GLY A 24 9.31 12.34 -12.50
N ALA A 25 8.01 12.67 -12.44
CA ALA A 25 7.48 14.00 -12.19
C ALA A 25 7.16 14.16 -10.70
N HIS A 26 7.90 15.07 -10.06
CA HIS A 26 8.02 15.18 -8.61
C HIS A 26 6.78 15.70 -7.88
N ALA A 27 5.88 16.41 -8.53
CA ALA A 27 4.59 16.84 -7.98
C ALA A 27 3.76 17.44 -9.12
N GLY A 28 2.44 17.53 -8.93
CA GLY A 28 1.66 18.48 -9.73
C GLY A 28 2.21 19.90 -9.53
N TYR A 29 2.12 20.76 -10.53
CA TYR A 29 2.44 22.17 -10.37
C TYR A 29 1.30 23.03 -10.91
N ILE A 30 1.20 24.25 -10.37
CA ILE A 30 0.37 25.31 -10.94
C ILE A 30 1.27 26.15 -11.83
N MET A 31 1.03 26.12 -13.13
CA MET A 31 1.65 27.06 -14.06
C MET A 31 0.79 28.32 -14.10
N TYR A 32 1.34 29.41 -13.58
CA TYR A 32 0.72 30.73 -13.53
C TYR A 32 1.31 31.61 -14.63
N VAL A 33 0.48 32.04 -15.57
CA VAL A 33 0.89 32.91 -16.69
C VAL A 33 0.21 34.26 -16.52
N THR A 34 1.02 35.31 -16.38
CA THR A 34 0.55 36.70 -16.20
C THR A 34 0.85 37.59 -17.38
N ASP A 35 1.77 37.16 -18.26
CA ASP A 35 2.16 37.95 -19.41
C ASP A 35 1.00 38.07 -20.41
N ALA A 36 0.93 39.21 -21.07
CA ALA A 36 -0.01 39.45 -22.16
C ALA A 36 0.49 38.71 -23.41
N VAL A 37 0.47 37.38 -23.38
CA VAL A 37 0.67 36.54 -24.56
C VAL A 37 -0.41 36.94 -25.56
N GLN A 38 -0.01 37.63 -26.63
CA GLN A 38 -0.94 38.25 -27.58
C GLN A 38 -1.69 37.23 -28.45
N ASP A 39 -1.20 35.98 -28.52
CA ASP A 39 -1.82 34.94 -29.34
C ASP A 39 -2.53 33.89 -28.48
N ARG A 40 -3.86 33.80 -28.67
CA ARG A 40 -4.72 32.81 -28.01
C ARG A 40 -4.32 31.39 -28.38
N ASN A 41 -3.75 31.18 -29.57
CA ASN A 41 -3.30 29.88 -30.04
C ASN A 41 -2.13 29.33 -29.22
N ASP A 42 -1.21 30.18 -28.78
CA ASP A 42 -0.06 29.75 -27.98
C ASP A 42 -0.48 29.30 -26.57
N ILE A 43 -1.46 29.98 -25.96
CA ILE A 43 -2.04 29.59 -24.68
C ILE A 43 -2.75 28.24 -24.80
N GLU A 44 -3.50 28.01 -25.87
CA GLU A 44 -4.17 26.74 -26.13
C GLU A 44 -3.17 25.62 -26.40
N MET A 45 -2.10 25.88 -27.16
CA MET A 45 -1.03 24.92 -27.41
C MET A 45 -0.27 24.55 -26.12
N LEU A 46 0.05 25.53 -25.26
CA LEU A 46 0.65 25.27 -23.95
C LEU A 46 -0.26 24.43 -23.06
N ARG A 47 -1.56 24.78 -23.01
CA ARG A 47 -2.58 24.01 -22.28
C ARG A 47 -2.68 22.58 -22.79
N GLU A 48 -2.71 22.39 -24.11
CA GLU A 48 -2.76 21.06 -24.71
C GLU A 48 -1.51 20.25 -24.40
N ASN A 49 -0.33 20.84 -24.50
CA ASN A 49 0.93 20.16 -24.20
C ASN A 49 1.03 19.78 -22.72
N MET A 50 0.50 20.59 -21.80
CA MET A 50 0.36 20.23 -20.38
C MET A 50 -0.67 19.13 -20.12
N VAL A 51 -1.72 19.04 -20.92
CA VAL A 51 -2.69 17.94 -20.83
C VAL A 51 -2.12 16.66 -21.44
N LYS A 52 -1.34 16.76 -22.52
CA LYS A 52 -0.69 15.63 -23.20
C LYS A 52 0.52 15.09 -22.43
N SER A 53 1.22 15.93 -21.65
CA SER A 53 2.30 15.50 -20.75
C SER A 53 1.81 14.72 -19.51
N LYS A 54 0.48 14.53 -19.38
CA LYS A 54 -0.10 13.61 -18.40
C LYS A 54 0.23 12.17 -18.78
N GLY A 55 1.14 11.55 -18.04
CA GLY A 55 1.17 10.09 -17.95
C GLY A 55 -0.20 9.56 -17.48
N ARG A 56 -0.57 8.38 -17.97
CA ARG A 56 -1.87 7.76 -17.66
C ARG A 56 -1.99 7.61 -16.14
N ASN A 57 -2.97 8.29 -15.53
CA ASN A 57 -3.37 8.17 -14.12
C ASN A 57 -2.56 9.02 -13.08
N ASN A 58 -2.10 10.22 -13.48
CA ASN A 58 -1.16 11.11 -12.76
C ASN A 58 -1.79 12.24 -11.90
N PHE A 59 -0.95 12.92 -11.11
CA PHE A 59 -1.31 14.15 -10.37
C PHE A 59 -1.83 15.24 -11.30
N LYS A 60 -2.81 16.01 -10.83
CA LYS A 60 -3.43 17.08 -11.60
C LYS A 60 -2.50 18.30 -11.65
N ASN A 61 -1.93 18.58 -12.81
CA ASN A 61 -1.34 19.89 -13.11
C ASN A 61 -2.45 20.91 -13.32
N LEU A 62 -2.29 22.12 -12.79
CA LEU A 62 -3.25 23.21 -12.93
C LEU A 62 -2.63 24.33 -13.75
N PHE A 63 -3.41 24.91 -14.66
CA PHE A 63 -3.02 26.08 -15.43
C PHE A 63 -3.90 27.25 -15.01
N LEU A 64 -3.27 28.36 -14.60
CA LEU A 64 -3.96 29.58 -14.20
C LEU A 64 -3.45 30.73 -15.06
N TYR A 65 -4.34 31.29 -15.89
CA TYR A 65 -4.07 32.46 -16.71
C TYR A 65 -4.72 33.69 -16.08
N ALA A 66 -3.90 34.69 -15.74
CA ALA A 66 -4.34 35.93 -15.10
C ALA A 66 -3.67 37.13 -15.79
N PRO A 67 -4.27 37.67 -16.88
CA PRO A 67 -3.70 38.81 -17.60
C PRO A 67 -3.63 40.04 -16.69
N GLN A 68 -2.55 40.83 -16.79
CA GLN A 68 -2.26 42.01 -15.96
C GLN A 68 -1.72 41.73 -14.54
N GLY A 69 -1.16 40.53 -14.28
CA GLY A 69 -0.48 40.20 -13.02
C GLY A 69 0.93 40.82 -12.88
N LYS A 70 1.47 40.88 -11.64
CA LYS A 70 2.84 41.38 -11.35
C LYS A 70 3.97 40.46 -11.89
N ALA A 71 5.17 41.06 -11.92
CA ALA A 71 6.39 40.89 -12.74
C ALA A 71 7.04 39.53 -13.09
N ASP A 72 6.42 38.37 -12.93
CA ASP A 72 6.97 37.13 -13.52
C ASP A 72 5.99 36.57 -14.55
N GLY A 73 6.28 36.79 -15.84
CA GLY A 73 5.38 36.44 -16.96
C GLY A 73 4.93 34.97 -16.98
N ILE A 74 5.78 34.07 -16.48
CA ILE A 74 5.46 32.64 -16.26
C ILE A 74 6.06 32.23 -14.92
N LYS A 75 5.22 31.75 -14.00
CA LYS A 75 5.63 31.20 -12.71
C LYS A 75 5.15 29.77 -12.55
N ILE A 76 6.06 28.86 -12.24
CA ILE A 76 5.73 27.49 -11.85
C ILE A 76 5.68 27.46 -10.32
N ILE A 77 4.48 27.27 -9.77
CA ILE A 77 4.27 27.04 -8.34
C ILE A 77 4.20 25.53 -8.15
N PRO A 78 5.23 24.88 -7.56
CA PRO A 78 5.11 23.47 -7.23
C PRO A 78 3.96 23.31 -6.24
N LEU A 79 3.02 22.39 -6.50
CA LEU A 79 2.02 22.01 -5.50
C LEU A 79 2.74 21.14 -4.47
N SER A 80 3.54 21.78 -3.60
CA SER A 80 4.40 21.21 -2.57
C SER A 80 5.07 19.89 -2.96
N GLU A 81 6.40 19.89 -3.01
CA GLU A 81 7.15 18.66 -2.82
C GLU A 81 6.62 17.99 -1.56
N VAL A 82 5.85 16.92 -1.74
CA VAL A 82 5.22 16.27 -0.62
C VAL A 82 6.39 15.63 0.12
N ALA A 83 6.73 16.16 1.31
CA ALA A 83 7.79 15.71 2.20
C ALA A 83 7.53 14.29 2.75
N THR A 84 7.21 13.35 1.85
CA THR A 84 6.43 12.13 2.12
C THR A 84 7.19 10.84 1.86
N LYS A 85 8.47 10.92 1.49
CA LYS A 85 9.27 9.69 1.39
C LYS A 85 9.21 8.91 2.71
N ASP A 86 9.24 9.61 3.84
CA ASP A 86 9.17 8.99 5.18
C ASP A 86 7.73 8.61 5.58
N ASP A 87 6.74 9.44 5.27
CA ASP A 87 5.34 9.15 5.61
C ASP A 87 4.79 7.92 4.88
N PHE A 88 5.14 7.69 3.61
CA PHE A 88 4.70 6.49 2.91
C PHE A 88 5.32 5.21 3.47
N PHE A 89 6.56 5.28 3.93
CA PHE A 89 7.19 4.15 4.60
C PHE A 89 6.49 3.85 5.93
N ASN A 90 6.18 4.88 6.71
CA ASN A 90 5.46 4.74 7.99
C ASN A 90 4.04 4.19 7.79
N ILE A 91 3.29 4.70 6.81
CA ILE A 91 1.96 4.19 6.46
C ILE A 91 2.02 2.71 6.07
N LYS A 92 3.00 2.32 5.25
CA LYS A 92 3.19 0.91 4.85
C LYS A 92 3.56 0.02 6.02
N LYS A 93 4.39 0.51 6.93
CA LYS A 93 4.79 -0.22 8.13
C LYS A 93 3.61 -0.43 9.08
N ALA A 94 2.87 0.62 9.40
CA ALA A 94 1.70 0.55 10.27
C ALA A 94 0.61 -0.35 9.67
N SER A 95 0.27 -0.13 8.39
CA SER A 95 -0.74 -0.95 7.72
C SER A 95 -0.34 -2.42 7.56
N ALA A 96 0.95 -2.74 7.41
CA ALA A 96 1.43 -4.12 7.41
C ALA A 96 1.29 -4.77 8.79
N ALA A 97 1.61 -4.05 9.88
CA ALA A 97 1.42 -4.54 11.23
C ALA A 97 -0.06 -4.85 11.52
N ASP A 98 -0.97 -3.94 11.16
CA ASP A 98 -2.41 -4.15 11.32
C ASP A 98 -2.92 -5.41 10.58
N LEU A 99 -2.36 -5.68 9.39
CA LEU A 99 -2.71 -6.86 8.60
C LEU A 99 -2.17 -8.15 9.22
N LEU A 100 -0.95 -8.12 9.78
CA LEU A 100 -0.37 -9.26 10.48
C LEU A 100 -1.18 -9.60 11.74
N ASP A 101 -1.54 -8.58 12.51
CA ASP A 101 -2.38 -8.73 13.71
C ASP A 101 -3.76 -9.29 13.35
N ALA A 102 -4.33 -8.84 12.23
CA ALA A 102 -5.61 -9.35 11.74
C ALA A 102 -5.53 -10.81 11.26
N HIS A 103 -4.42 -11.21 10.63
CA HIS A 103 -4.21 -12.58 10.20
C HIS A 103 -3.93 -13.54 11.36
N ARG A 104 -3.45 -13.04 12.51
CA ARG A 104 -3.10 -13.83 13.70
C ARG A 104 -2.06 -14.93 13.45
N ILE A 105 -1.32 -14.84 12.34
CA ILE A 105 -0.23 -15.76 12.02
C ILE A 105 1.07 -15.08 12.46
N PRO A 106 1.88 -15.75 13.31
CA PRO A 106 3.19 -15.24 13.67
C PRO A 106 4.05 -14.96 12.44
N PHE A 107 4.66 -13.79 12.42
CA PHE A 107 5.48 -13.30 11.32
C PHE A 107 6.59 -14.28 10.89
N GLN A 108 7.15 -15.03 11.85
CA GLN A 108 8.18 -16.05 11.61
C GLN A 108 7.68 -17.18 10.71
N LEU A 109 6.40 -17.56 10.83
CA LEU A 109 5.80 -18.64 10.05
C LEU A 109 5.39 -18.19 8.64
N MET A 110 5.32 -16.88 8.41
CA MET A 110 4.99 -16.29 7.11
C MET A 110 6.22 -16.09 6.20
N GLY A 111 7.42 -16.51 6.64
CA GLY A 111 8.66 -16.31 5.90
C GLY A 111 9.11 -14.85 5.84
N GLY A 112 8.60 -13.99 6.72
CA GLY A 112 8.97 -12.59 6.76
C GLY A 112 10.37 -12.34 7.32
N LYS A 113 11.07 -11.31 6.81
CA LYS A 113 12.35 -10.86 7.35
C LYS A 113 12.14 -9.95 8.58
N PRO A 114 12.65 -10.30 9.78
CA PRO A 114 12.44 -9.50 10.97
C PRO A 114 13.07 -8.11 10.80
N GLU A 115 12.38 -7.09 11.30
CA GLU A 115 12.93 -5.73 11.34
C GLU A 115 14.10 -5.63 12.33
N ASN A 116 14.04 -6.39 13.42
CA ASN A 116 15.06 -6.42 14.46
C ASN A 116 15.54 -7.86 14.68
N VAL A 117 16.84 -8.11 14.42
CA VAL A 117 17.48 -9.44 14.47
C VAL A 117 17.39 -10.08 15.88
N GLY A 118 17.28 -9.28 16.93
CA GLY A 118 17.24 -9.76 18.33
C GLY A 118 15.90 -10.32 18.82
N SER A 119 14.83 -10.28 18.02
CA SER A 119 13.48 -10.71 18.44
C SER A 119 13.03 -12.04 17.81
N LEU A 120 13.93 -12.74 17.10
CA LEU A 120 13.67 -14.08 16.60
C LEU A 120 13.77 -15.07 17.77
N GLY A 121 12.67 -15.20 18.51
CA GLY A 121 12.52 -16.29 19.47
C GLY A 121 12.59 -17.66 18.78
N ASP A 122 12.46 -18.72 19.58
CA ASP A 122 12.44 -20.09 19.13
C ASP A 122 11.22 -20.37 18.21
N ILE A 123 11.49 -20.63 16.92
CA ILE A 123 10.47 -20.83 15.88
C ILE A 123 9.61 -22.05 16.18
N GLU A 124 10.18 -23.12 16.74
CA GLU A 124 9.43 -24.33 17.07
C GLU A 124 8.39 -24.03 18.15
N LYS A 125 8.76 -23.26 19.17
CA LYS A 125 7.81 -22.84 20.22
C LYS A 125 6.70 -21.98 19.66
N VAL A 126 7.04 -21.04 18.77
CA VAL A 126 6.05 -20.18 18.09
C VAL A 126 5.07 -21.04 17.28
N ALA A 127 5.56 -22.02 16.53
CA ALA A 127 4.73 -22.94 15.75
C ALA A 127 3.80 -23.78 16.66
N LYS A 128 4.33 -24.35 17.76
CA LYS A 128 3.54 -25.12 18.73
C LYS A 128 2.40 -24.28 19.34
N VAL A 129 2.69 -23.04 19.73
CA VAL A 129 1.69 -22.12 20.29
C VAL A 129 0.65 -21.72 19.26
N PHE A 130 1.07 -21.40 18.03
CA PHE A 130 0.15 -21.06 16.94
C PHE A 130 -0.80 -22.21 16.61
N VAL A 131 -0.28 -23.43 16.46
CA VAL A 131 -1.12 -24.59 16.18
C VAL A 131 -2.11 -24.85 17.30
N ARG A 132 -1.67 -24.77 18.56
CA ARG A 132 -2.53 -24.96 19.73
C ARG A 132 -3.66 -23.93 19.80
N ASN A 133 -3.35 -22.65 19.59
CA ASN A 133 -4.27 -21.56 19.89
C ASN A 133 -5.12 -21.11 18.68
N GLU A 134 -4.62 -21.27 17.46
CA GLU A 134 -5.31 -20.82 16.24
C GLU A 134 -5.76 -22.01 15.38
N LEU A 135 -4.87 -22.98 15.11
CA LEU A 135 -5.16 -24.03 14.14
C LEU A 135 -6.11 -25.11 14.68
N ILE A 136 -5.88 -25.61 15.90
CA ILE A 136 -6.72 -26.66 16.51
C ILE A 136 -8.19 -26.19 16.65
N PRO A 137 -8.47 -24.98 17.18
CA PRO A 137 -9.86 -24.49 17.25
C PRO A 137 -10.54 -24.36 15.87
N LEU A 138 -9.79 -23.95 14.83
CA LEU A 138 -10.31 -23.93 13.46
C LEU A 138 -10.60 -25.34 12.95
N GLN A 139 -9.73 -26.31 13.22
CA GLN A 139 -9.95 -27.71 12.89
C GLN A 139 -11.16 -28.29 13.63
N ASP A 140 -11.34 -27.94 14.90
CA ASP A 140 -12.51 -28.32 15.70
C ASP A 140 -13.80 -27.76 15.08
N ARG A 141 -13.79 -26.48 14.69
CA ARG A 141 -14.95 -25.84 14.07
C ARG A 141 -15.33 -26.50 12.73
N ILE A 142 -14.34 -26.92 11.95
CA ILE A 142 -14.57 -27.67 10.70
C ILE A 142 -15.11 -29.07 11.01
N ARG A 143 -14.61 -29.73 12.08
CA ARG A 143 -15.08 -31.05 12.51
C ARG A 143 -16.54 -31.06 12.95
N GLU A 144 -17.13 -29.93 13.35
CA GLU A 144 -18.57 -29.83 13.63
C GLU A 144 -19.44 -30.27 12.43
N ILE A 145 -18.94 -30.16 11.20
CA ILE A 145 -19.60 -30.64 9.98
C ILE A 145 -19.92 -32.15 10.07
N ASN A 146 -19.04 -32.94 10.69
CA ASN A 146 -19.29 -34.36 10.88
C ASN A 146 -20.52 -34.60 11.78
N GLY A 147 -20.68 -33.77 12.81
CA GLY A 147 -21.84 -33.80 13.70
C GLY A 147 -23.14 -33.45 12.96
N TRP A 148 -23.08 -32.50 12.02
CA TRP A 148 -24.24 -32.12 11.19
C TRP A 148 -24.62 -33.22 10.20
N LEU A 149 -23.63 -33.92 9.64
CA LEU A 149 -23.86 -35.01 8.67
C LEU A 149 -24.20 -36.35 9.35
N GLY A 150 -23.98 -36.48 10.66
CA GLY A 150 -24.13 -37.75 11.38
C GLY A 150 -23.12 -38.83 10.98
N GLN A 151 -22.05 -38.45 10.28
CA GLN A 151 -20.98 -39.34 9.80
C GLN A 151 -19.62 -38.63 9.88
N GLU A 152 -18.56 -39.39 10.19
CA GLU A 152 -17.20 -38.87 10.24
C GLU A 152 -16.61 -38.74 8.83
N VAL A 153 -16.69 -37.53 8.24
CA VAL A 153 -16.16 -37.24 6.90
C VAL A 153 -14.80 -36.51 6.98
N ILE A 154 -14.62 -35.64 7.98
CA ILE A 154 -13.44 -34.81 8.15
C ILE A 154 -12.63 -35.26 9.36
N ARG A 155 -11.37 -35.66 9.15
CA ARG A 155 -10.43 -36.03 10.21
C ARG A 155 -9.10 -35.36 9.97
N PHE A 156 -8.52 -34.80 11.03
CA PHE A 156 -7.20 -34.18 11.01
C PHE A 156 -6.17 -35.14 11.61
N LYS A 157 -4.94 -35.11 11.07
CA LYS A 157 -3.81 -35.83 11.68
C LYS A 157 -3.34 -35.07 12.92
N ASN A 158 -2.80 -35.80 13.89
CA ASN A 158 -2.11 -35.17 15.02
C ASN A 158 -0.94 -34.34 14.48
N TYR A 159 -0.83 -33.10 14.98
CA TYR A 159 0.24 -32.21 14.57
C TYR A 159 1.57 -32.69 15.16
N SER A 160 2.57 -32.85 14.29
CA SER A 160 3.97 -33.07 14.63
C SER A 160 4.82 -32.06 13.88
N LEU A 161 5.83 -31.51 14.57
CA LEU A 161 6.86 -30.68 13.94
C LEU A 161 8.01 -31.50 13.36
N ASP A 162 8.18 -32.72 13.86
CA ASP A 162 9.16 -33.63 13.33
C ASP A 162 8.68 -34.06 11.94
N THR A 163 9.51 -33.83 10.93
CA THR A 163 9.40 -34.63 9.71
C THR A 163 9.64 -36.07 10.15
N ASP A 164 8.62 -36.92 10.05
CA ASP A 164 8.81 -38.36 10.13
C ASP A 164 9.95 -38.69 9.15
N ASN A 165 11.16 -38.90 9.68
CA ASN A 165 12.28 -39.40 8.92
C ASN A 165 11.93 -40.84 8.53
N GLY A 166 11.29 -40.98 7.37
CA GLY A 166 11.21 -42.20 6.59
C GLY A 166 12.17 -42.09 5.41
#